data_AF-A0A7W0NN16-F1
#
_entry.id   AF-A0A7W0NN16-F1
#
_cell.length_a   1.000
_cell.length_b   1.000
_cell.length_c   1.000
_cell.angle_alpha   90.00
_cell.angle_beta   90.00
_cell.angle_gamma   90.00
#
_symmetry.space_group_name_H-M   'P 1'
#
loop_
_entity.id
_entity.type
_entity.pdbx_description
1 polymer ?
#
loop_
_entity_poly.entity_id
_entity_poly.type
_entity_poly.pdbx_seq_one_letter_code
_entity_poly.pdbx_strand_id
1 'polypeptide(L)'
;MRIFERLDELYALGDRIGDSPEEDAAHDLAAGWFREAGLEVEVDAGRNLIGRTPGGGREIWTGSHLDTVPSGGRFDGALGVVGGLEAVERLGLPGLSVVVFRDEERGCAGSRARCADGALPDAFLELHIEQGPRLASAGVPLAVVSAIVGYSRQTVTIAGRAGHAGTTPMADRDDALCAAAERVLAIRDAALAVPEAVATVGTLTVDPGGVNVIPGSVTFTVDVRAPDRARLDQLLAAIGLETGVGVEPSLMDASVLAATRSAIEELGLPVLELASGAGHDAGILATAGVPSGMLFVRSLNGGVSHSPDEHSSDEDVLLAVDALERSLAQLAGA
;
A
#
# COMPACT_ATOMS: atom_id res chain seq x y z
N MET A 1 11.25 3.01 24.42
CA MET A 1 10.56 2.86 23.12
C MET A 1 9.08 2.90 23.37
N ARG A 2 8.38 3.88 22.80
CA ARG A 2 6.92 4.04 22.97
C ARG A 2 6.12 3.48 21.79
N ILE A 3 6.76 2.66 20.94
CA ILE A 3 6.15 2.18 19.69
C ILE A 3 4.82 1.47 19.96
N PHE A 4 4.83 0.39 20.75
CA PHE A 4 3.64 -0.44 20.95
C PHE A 4 2.52 0.30 21.69
N GLU A 5 2.88 1.15 22.66
CA GLU A 5 1.94 2.03 23.36
C GLU A 5 1.24 2.99 22.38
N ARG A 6 1.99 3.67 21.51
CA ARG A 6 1.44 4.57 20.48
C ARG A 6 0.58 3.83 19.46
N LEU A 7 0.97 2.62 19.04
CA LEU A 7 0.15 1.78 18.15
C LEU A 7 -1.18 1.38 18.82
N ASP A 8 -1.15 1.02 20.11
CA ASP A 8 -2.35 0.67 20.87
C ASP A 8 -3.26 1.89 21.09
N GLU A 9 -2.68 3.07 21.35
CA GLU A 9 -3.43 4.34 21.44
C GLU A 9 -4.14 4.69 20.14
N LEU A 10 -3.47 4.56 18.98
CA LEU A 10 -4.09 4.77 17.67
C LEU A 10 -5.19 3.76 17.41
N TYR A 11 -4.93 2.48 17.67
CA TYR A 11 -5.90 1.41 17.43
C TYR A 11 -7.16 1.56 18.29
N ALA A 12 -7.03 2.10 19.51
CA ALA A 12 -8.17 2.38 20.39
C ALA A 12 -9.14 3.44 19.84
N LEU A 13 -8.74 4.25 18.85
CA LEU A 13 -9.63 5.21 18.18
C LEU A 13 -10.66 4.54 17.25
N GLY A 14 -10.50 3.26 16.92
CA GLY A 14 -11.39 2.52 16.02
C GLY A 14 -11.11 2.79 14.54
N ASP A 15 -12.15 2.73 13.71
CA ASP A 15 -12.06 2.90 12.25
C ASP A 15 -11.75 4.37 11.92
N ARG A 16 -10.52 4.65 11.50
CA ARG A 16 -10.05 6.01 11.18
C ARG A 16 -10.21 6.27 9.69
N ILE A 17 -11.44 6.30 9.19
CA ILE A 17 -11.69 6.50 7.76
C ILE A 17 -11.13 7.87 7.32
N GLY A 18 -10.56 7.98 6.12
CA GLY A 18 -10.10 9.27 5.62
C GLY A 18 -11.14 10.39 5.72
N ASP A 19 -10.68 11.57 6.09
CA ASP A 19 -11.44 12.78 6.43
C ASP A 19 -12.49 12.64 7.55
N SER A 20 -12.39 11.58 8.36
CA SER A 20 -13.23 11.41 9.54
C SER A 20 -12.71 12.17 10.77
N PRO A 21 -13.58 12.45 11.77
CA PRO A 21 -13.14 12.92 13.08
C PRO A 21 -12.13 12.00 13.77
N GLU A 22 -12.21 10.69 13.52
CA GLU A 22 -11.31 9.69 14.09
C GLU A 22 -9.90 9.78 13.47
N GLU A 23 -9.79 10.05 12.16
CA GLU A 23 -8.51 10.38 11.52
C GLU A 23 -7.95 11.70 12.05
N ASP A 24 -8.80 12.72 12.23
CA ASP A 24 -8.40 14.01 12.83
C ASP A 24 -7.85 13.81 14.26
N ALA A 25 -8.50 12.97 15.07
CA ALA A 25 -8.04 12.64 16.42
C ALA A 25 -6.67 11.92 16.41
N ALA A 26 -6.44 11.04 15.43
CA ALA A 26 -5.14 10.38 15.27
C ALA A 26 -4.02 11.35 14.88
N HIS A 27 -4.32 12.32 14.01
CA HIS A 27 -3.39 13.40 13.68
C HIS A 27 -3.10 14.29 14.91
N ASP A 28 -4.11 14.59 15.74
CA ASP A 28 -3.93 15.36 16.97
C ASP A 28 -3.02 14.62 17.99
N LEU A 29 -3.19 13.30 18.14
CA LEU A 29 -2.29 12.46 18.95
C LEU A 29 -0.85 12.51 18.42
N ALA A 30 -0.67 12.26 17.13
CA ALA A 30 0.65 12.29 16.50
C ALA A 30 1.32 13.66 16.63
N ALA A 31 0.56 14.75 16.46
CA ALA A 31 1.04 16.12 16.65
C ALA A 31 1.47 16.37 18.12
N GLY A 32 0.77 15.78 19.08
CA GLY A 32 1.18 15.75 20.48
C GLY A 32 2.55 15.10 20.66
N TRP A 33 2.71 13.88 20.13
CA TRP A 33 3.98 13.15 20.23
C TRP A 33 5.14 13.84 19.51
N PHE A 34 4.89 14.48 18.36
CA PHE A 34 5.90 15.26 17.65
C PHE A 34 6.39 16.44 18.50
N ARG A 35 5.49 17.17 19.17
CA ARG A 35 5.86 18.25 20.09
C ARG A 35 6.63 17.73 21.30
N GLU A 36 6.24 16.60 21.86
CA GLU A 36 6.96 15.95 22.96
C GLU A 36 8.38 15.55 22.57
N ALA A 37 8.58 15.09 21.33
CA ALA A 37 9.88 14.75 20.77
C ALA A 37 10.71 15.98 20.35
N GLY A 38 10.17 17.20 20.53
CA GLY A 38 10.86 18.45 20.20
C GLY A 38 10.88 18.80 18.71
N LEU A 39 9.99 18.18 17.90
CA LEU A 39 9.85 18.49 16.48
C LEU A 39 9.02 19.76 16.27
N GLU A 40 9.38 20.54 15.25
CA GLU A 40 8.58 21.66 14.76
C GLU A 40 7.39 21.11 13.98
N VAL A 41 6.17 21.34 14.49
CA VAL A 41 4.95 20.78 13.91
C VAL A 41 4.29 21.77 12.94
N GLU A 42 4.03 21.29 11.74
CA GLU A 42 3.34 21.98 10.66
C GLU A 42 2.15 21.13 10.18
N VAL A 43 1.05 21.78 9.79
CA VAL A 43 -0.02 21.17 9.00
C VAL A 43 -0.10 21.90 7.68
N ASP A 44 0.01 21.15 6.59
CA ASP A 44 0.09 21.73 5.24
C ASP A 44 -1.27 21.98 4.60
N ALA A 45 -1.27 22.51 3.37
CA ALA A 45 -2.48 22.79 2.62
C ALA A 45 -3.30 21.53 2.26
N GLY A 46 -2.66 20.37 2.17
CA GLY A 46 -3.29 19.05 2.01
C GLY A 46 -3.76 18.44 3.33
N ARG A 47 -3.62 19.19 4.45
CA ARG A 47 -3.88 18.74 5.83
C ARG A 47 -2.97 17.61 6.30
N ASN A 48 -1.83 17.38 5.64
CA ASN A 48 -0.82 16.46 6.14
C ASN A 48 -0.15 17.08 7.37
N LEU A 49 0.18 16.23 8.34
CA LEU A 49 0.94 16.63 9.52
C LEU A 49 2.42 16.35 9.30
N ILE A 50 3.29 17.32 9.57
CA ILE A 50 4.73 17.16 9.44
C ILE A 50 5.41 17.61 10.73
N GLY A 51 6.23 16.75 11.31
CA GLY A 51 7.13 17.08 12.42
C GLY A 51 8.56 17.16 11.91
N ARG A 52 9.18 18.34 11.97
CA ARG A 52 10.52 18.61 11.44
C ARG A 52 11.55 18.70 12.57
N THR A 53 12.72 18.11 12.39
CA THR A 53 13.85 18.39 13.28
C THR A 53 14.37 19.81 13.03
N PRO A 54 14.71 20.59 14.06
CA PRO A 54 15.21 21.95 13.86
C PRO A 54 16.57 21.99 13.13
N GLY A 55 16.66 22.81 12.08
CA GLY A 55 17.88 23.02 11.30
C GLY A 55 18.15 21.91 10.27
N GLY A 56 19.25 22.08 9.52
CA GLY A 56 19.63 21.18 8.42
C GLY A 56 19.60 21.85 7.06
N GLY A 57 20.34 21.30 6.10
CA GLY A 57 20.38 21.78 4.71
C GLY A 57 19.69 20.84 3.71
N ARG A 58 19.65 19.54 4.02
CA ARG A 58 18.86 18.53 3.31
C ARG A 58 17.68 18.13 4.17
N GLU A 59 16.59 17.74 3.54
CA GLU A 59 15.38 17.29 4.20
C GLU A 59 15.02 15.87 3.76
N ILE A 60 15.24 14.90 4.65
CA ILE A 60 14.87 13.49 4.44
C ILE A 60 13.59 13.22 5.22
N TRP A 61 12.57 12.75 4.51
CA TRP A 61 11.29 12.40 5.12
C TRP A 61 11.21 10.91 5.42
N THR A 62 10.54 10.58 6.51
CA THR A 62 9.97 9.27 6.79
C THR A 62 8.55 9.44 7.29
N GLY A 63 7.76 8.39 7.30
CA GLY A 63 6.36 8.45 7.68
C GLY A 63 5.50 7.56 6.80
N SER A 64 4.19 7.69 6.97
CA SER A 64 3.17 6.95 6.23
C SER A 64 1.82 7.61 6.54
N HIS A 65 0.74 6.85 6.71
CA HIS A 65 -0.60 7.35 6.97
C HIS A 65 -1.15 6.89 8.34
N LEU A 66 -2.25 7.51 8.78
CA LEU A 66 -2.97 7.12 10.01
C LEU A 66 -4.43 6.77 9.77
N ASP A 67 -4.97 7.02 8.58
CA ASP A 67 -6.29 6.51 8.21
C ASP A 67 -6.27 4.99 8.02
N THR A 68 -7.45 4.37 8.07
CA THR A 68 -7.62 2.93 7.88
C THR A 68 -8.83 2.62 7.03
N VAL A 69 -8.85 1.43 6.43
CA VAL A 69 -10.12 0.77 6.04
C VAL A 69 -11.02 0.46 7.25
N PRO A 70 -12.33 0.22 7.02
CA PRO A 70 -13.21 -0.29 8.06
C PRO A 70 -12.74 -1.66 8.60
N SER A 71 -12.72 -1.82 9.92
CA SER A 71 -12.20 -3.03 10.59
C SER A 71 -10.75 -3.35 10.22
N GLY A 72 -9.91 -2.32 10.02
CA GLY A 72 -8.48 -2.46 9.76
C GLY A 72 -7.67 -2.98 10.96
N GLY A 73 -6.40 -3.26 10.71
CA GLY A 73 -5.43 -3.65 11.72
C GLY A 73 -4.85 -2.48 12.50
N ARG A 74 -3.87 -2.77 13.36
CA ARG A 74 -3.17 -1.74 14.15
C ARG A 74 -1.83 -1.29 13.56
N PHE A 75 -1.35 -1.92 12.48
CA PHE A 75 -0.01 -1.69 11.95
C PHE A 75 -0.02 -0.98 10.60
N ASP A 76 -0.99 -1.27 9.73
CA ASP A 76 -1.16 -0.63 8.42
C ASP A 76 -1.14 0.91 8.54
N GLY A 77 -0.23 1.57 7.82
CA GLY A 77 0.12 2.99 7.96
C GLY A 77 0.77 3.39 9.31
N ALA A 78 0.10 3.07 10.42
CA ALA A 78 0.46 3.50 11.77
C ALA A 78 1.89 3.12 12.17
N LEU A 79 2.38 1.94 11.74
CA LEU A 79 3.75 1.52 12.00
C LEU A 79 4.77 2.46 11.35
N GLY A 80 4.52 2.94 10.13
CA GLY A 80 5.42 3.86 9.44
C GLY A 80 5.56 5.20 10.15
N VAL A 81 4.45 5.73 10.66
CA VAL A 81 4.42 6.99 11.42
C VAL A 81 5.10 6.84 12.78
N VAL A 82 4.71 5.83 13.56
CA VAL A 82 5.23 5.62 14.92
C VAL A 82 6.69 5.17 14.90
N GLY A 83 7.05 4.28 13.97
CA GLY A 83 8.42 3.82 13.76
C GLY A 83 9.32 4.93 13.22
N GLY A 84 8.82 5.75 12.30
CA GLY A 84 9.51 6.95 11.81
C GLY A 84 9.80 7.95 12.93
N LEU A 85 8.81 8.22 13.79
CA LEU A 85 9.00 9.08 14.96
C LEU A 85 10.06 8.55 15.93
N GLU A 86 10.01 7.25 16.27
CA GLU A 86 11.02 6.64 17.14
C GLU A 86 12.42 6.70 16.51
N ALA A 87 12.57 6.41 15.21
CA ALA A 87 13.85 6.49 14.51
C ALA A 87 14.42 7.92 14.49
N VAL A 88 13.59 8.92 14.16
CA VAL A 88 13.99 10.33 14.15
C VAL A 88 14.37 10.82 15.55
N GLU A 89 13.59 10.45 16.58
CA GLU A 89 13.85 10.81 17.98
C GLU A 89 15.19 10.24 18.48
N ARG A 90 15.54 9.00 18.09
CA ARG A 90 16.81 8.36 18.45
C ARG A 90 18.02 8.95 17.75
N LEU A 91 17.90 9.24 16.47
CA LEU A 91 18.98 9.83 15.68
C LEU A 91 19.36 11.21 16.21
N GLY A 92 18.35 12.04 16.54
CA GLY A 92 18.57 13.41 16.98
C GLY A 92 19.36 14.26 15.97
N LEU A 93 19.33 13.88 14.69
CA LEU A 93 20.00 14.57 13.60
C LEU A 93 19.10 15.68 13.04
N PRO A 94 19.65 16.84 12.63
CA PRO A 94 18.89 17.85 11.90
C PRO A 94 18.60 17.38 10.47
N GLY A 95 17.59 17.98 9.81
CA GLY A 95 17.24 17.67 8.42
C GLY A 95 16.44 16.38 8.24
N LEU A 96 15.84 15.85 9.31
CA LEU A 96 14.88 14.74 9.27
C LEU A 96 13.47 15.25 9.57
N SER A 97 12.47 14.68 8.90
CA SER A 97 11.07 14.97 9.18
C SER A 97 10.22 13.69 9.20
N VAL A 98 9.22 13.68 10.07
CA VAL A 98 8.18 12.64 10.10
C VAL A 98 6.91 13.23 9.49
N VAL A 99 6.36 12.59 8.47
CA VAL A 99 5.10 12.98 7.83
C VAL A 99 3.98 12.00 8.16
N VAL A 100 2.78 12.53 8.35
CA VAL A 100 1.53 11.77 8.33
C VAL A 100 0.70 12.27 7.16
N PHE A 101 0.55 11.42 6.15
CA PHE A 101 -0.29 11.71 5.01
C PHE A 101 -1.76 11.46 5.33
N ARG A 102 -2.63 12.24 4.67
CA ARG A 102 -4.08 12.12 4.76
C ARG A 102 -4.64 11.15 3.74
N ASP A 103 -5.62 10.36 4.19
CA ASP A 103 -6.49 9.52 3.34
C ASP A 103 -5.72 8.72 2.27
N GLU A 104 -4.79 7.89 2.74
CA GLU A 104 -4.02 6.97 1.88
C GLU A 104 -4.94 5.92 1.27
N GLU A 105 -5.79 5.31 2.10
CA GLU A 105 -6.55 4.10 1.80
C GLU A 105 -7.54 4.28 0.64
N ARG A 106 -7.97 5.52 0.40
CA ARG A 106 -8.91 5.87 -0.68
C ARG A 106 -8.27 6.58 -1.87
N GLY A 107 -6.95 6.74 -1.87
CA GLY A 107 -6.20 7.19 -3.04
C GLY A 107 -5.04 8.15 -2.79
N CYS A 108 -4.43 8.13 -1.61
CA CYS A 108 -3.26 8.94 -1.25
C CYS A 108 -3.53 10.44 -1.42
N ALA A 109 -4.65 10.93 -0.88
CA ALA A 109 -5.08 12.31 -1.10
C ALA A 109 -4.05 13.33 -0.60
N GLY A 110 -3.48 13.06 0.57
CA GLY A 110 -2.49 13.89 1.24
C GLY A 110 -1.18 14.02 0.47
N SER A 111 -0.55 12.90 0.09
CA SER A 111 0.69 12.92 -0.70
C SER A 111 0.50 13.51 -2.09
N ARG A 112 -0.65 13.27 -2.73
CA ARG A 112 -0.99 13.92 -4.01
C ARG A 112 -1.12 15.43 -3.88
N ALA A 113 -1.78 15.91 -2.83
CA ALA A 113 -1.91 17.34 -2.56
C ALA A 113 -0.53 17.98 -2.32
N ARG A 114 0.34 17.32 -1.54
CA ARG A 114 1.72 17.77 -1.31
C ARG A 114 2.55 17.84 -2.60
N CYS A 115 2.46 16.81 -3.46
CA CYS A 115 3.14 16.80 -4.75
C CYS A 115 2.63 17.90 -5.70
N ALA A 116 1.36 18.30 -5.60
CA ALA A 116 0.79 19.39 -6.39
C ALA A 116 1.24 20.79 -5.91
N ASP A 117 1.54 20.96 -4.62
CA ASP A 117 2.03 22.22 -4.03
C ASP A 117 3.52 22.48 -4.35
N GLY A 118 4.33 21.42 -4.44
CA GLY A 118 5.70 21.47 -4.98
C GLY A 118 6.82 21.63 -3.95
N ALA A 119 6.52 21.81 -2.66
CA ALA A 119 7.51 21.77 -1.58
C ALA A 119 7.80 20.31 -1.17
N LEU A 120 8.72 19.64 -1.88
CA LEU A 120 9.03 18.22 -1.73
C LEU A 120 10.37 17.97 -1.00
N PRO A 121 10.51 16.85 -0.28
CA PRO A 121 11.76 16.48 0.39
C PRO A 121 12.85 16.04 -0.60
N ASP A 122 14.10 15.99 -0.13
CA ASP A 122 15.24 15.49 -0.90
C ASP A 122 15.22 13.96 -1.06
N ALA A 123 14.62 13.25 -0.11
CA ALA A 123 14.33 11.81 -0.21
C ALA A 123 13.20 11.42 0.75
N PHE A 124 12.56 10.28 0.48
CA PHE A 124 11.51 9.72 1.32
C PHE A 124 11.72 8.22 1.56
N LEU A 125 11.64 7.77 2.81
CA LEU A 125 11.69 6.36 3.16
C LEU A 125 10.49 5.98 4.04
N GLU A 126 9.61 5.14 3.51
CA GLU A 126 8.41 4.66 4.17
C GLU A 126 8.64 3.28 4.79
N LEU A 127 8.44 3.16 6.11
CA LEU A 127 8.36 1.87 6.79
C LEU A 127 6.91 1.38 6.73
N HIS A 128 6.71 0.13 6.32
CA HIS A 128 5.38 -0.45 6.22
C HIS A 128 5.38 -1.95 6.53
N ILE A 129 4.22 -2.51 6.88
CA ILE A 129 4.06 -3.97 6.89
C ILE A 129 3.98 -4.50 5.44
N GLU A 130 4.38 -5.75 5.22
CA GLU A 130 4.38 -6.36 3.87
C GLU A 130 2.98 -6.46 3.25
N GLN A 131 1.95 -6.67 4.10
CA GLN A 131 0.56 -6.98 3.68
C GLN A 131 0.47 -8.24 2.81
N GLY A 132 1.48 -9.11 2.93
CA GLY A 132 1.64 -10.32 2.15
C GLY A 132 2.44 -11.38 2.91
N PRO A 133 2.47 -12.63 2.41
CA PRO A 133 3.10 -13.74 3.13
C PRO A 133 4.55 -14.01 2.71
N ARG A 134 5.17 -13.23 1.82
CA ARG A 134 6.47 -13.59 1.22
C ARG A 134 7.60 -13.57 2.25
N LEU A 135 7.65 -12.59 3.16
CA LEU A 135 8.64 -12.53 4.24
C LEU A 135 8.45 -13.67 5.24
N ALA A 136 7.21 -13.94 5.63
CA ALA A 136 6.88 -15.07 6.49
C ALA A 136 7.24 -16.42 5.86
N SER A 137 6.95 -16.59 4.56
CA SER A 137 7.28 -17.81 3.81
C SER A 137 8.78 -18.00 3.61
N ALA A 138 9.52 -16.90 3.45
CA ALA A 138 10.98 -16.90 3.33
C ALA A 138 11.69 -17.00 4.69
N GLY A 139 10.98 -16.84 5.81
CA GLY A 139 11.57 -16.83 7.14
C GLY A 139 12.48 -15.63 7.40
N VAL A 140 12.26 -14.52 6.71
CA VAL A 140 13.05 -13.28 6.85
C VAL A 140 12.18 -12.18 7.50
N PRO A 141 12.75 -11.30 8.35
CA PRO A 141 11.95 -10.30 9.07
C PRO A 141 11.69 -9.03 8.25
N LEU A 142 12.59 -8.67 7.32
CA LEU A 142 12.59 -7.40 6.61
C LEU A 142 12.82 -7.59 5.11
N ALA A 143 12.35 -6.63 4.30
CA ALA A 143 12.71 -6.51 2.89
C ALA A 143 12.87 -5.07 2.42
N VAL A 144 13.70 -4.91 1.40
CA VAL A 144 13.78 -3.71 0.60
C VAL A 144 12.70 -3.78 -0.47
N VAL A 145 11.88 -2.73 -0.60
CA VAL A 145 10.87 -2.65 -1.66
C VAL A 145 11.51 -2.04 -2.90
N SER A 146 11.49 -2.74 -4.04
CA SER A 146 12.10 -2.26 -5.28
C SER A 146 11.15 -1.45 -6.17
N ALA A 147 9.86 -1.71 -6.07
CA ALA A 147 8.82 -1.00 -6.81
C ALA A 147 7.47 -1.15 -6.11
N ILE A 148 6.55 -0.24 -6.42
CA ILE A 148 5.12 -0.40 -6.21
C ILE A 148 4.51 -0.82 -7.55
N VAL A 149 3.74 -1.92 -7.56
CA VAL A 149 3.19 -2.50 -8.79
C VAL A 149 2.28 -1.51 -9.53
N GLY A 150 2.33 -1.55 -10.86
CA GLY A 150 1.32 -0.90 -11.69
C GLY A 150 0.03 -1.71 -11.69
N TYR A 151 -1.10 -1.05 -11.96
CA TYR A 151 -2.39 -1.74 -12.01
C TYR A 151 -3.35 -1.18 -13.06
N SER A 152 -4.28 -2.02 -13.49
CA SER A 152 -5.42 -1.66 -14.33
C SER A 152 -6.70 -2.19 -13.72
N ARG A 153 -7.72 -1.33 -13.60
CA ARG A 153 -9.05 -1.70 -13.11
C ARG A 153 -10.07 -1.41 -14.21
N GLN A 154 -10.74 -2.45 -14.70
CA GLN A 154 -11.69 -2.34 -15.79
C GLN A 154 -13.00 -3.06 -15.47
N THR A 155 -14.08 -2.61 -16.09
CA THR A 155 -15.41 -3.22 -15.97
C THR A 155 -15.74 -3.95 -17.27
N VAL A 156 -16.12 -5.21 -17.15
CA VAL A 156 -16.53 -6.06 -18.27
C VAL A 156 -18.01 -6.35 -18.15
N THR A 157 -18.74 -6.23 -19.27
CA THR A 157 -20.13 -6.65 -19.37
C THR A 157 -20.25 -7.73 -20.43
N ILE A 158 -20.80 -8.87 -20.04
CA ILE A 158 -21.17 -9.96 -20.94
C ILE A 158 -22.68 -9.90 -21.13
N ALA A 159 -23.11 -9.70 -22.36
CA ALA A 159 -24.51 -9.79 -22.75
C ALA A 159 -24.84 -11.23 -23.14
N GLY A 160 -26.05 -11.64 -22.79
CA GLY A 160 -26.72 -12.85 -23.26
C GLY A 160 -28.17 -12.55 -23.57
N ARG A 161 -29.06 -13.52 -23.33
CA ARG A 161 -30.50 -13.36 -23.56
C ARG A 161 -31.31 -13.92 -22.40
N ALA A 162 -32.05 -13.03 -21.74
CA ALA A 162 -32.97 -13.41 -20.69
C ALA A 162 -34.05 -14.38 -21.20
N GLY A 163 -34.37 -15.38 -20.39
CA GLY A 163 -35.32 -16.43 -20.72
C GLY A 163 -35.84 -17.15 -19.48
N HIS A 164 -36.84 -18.00 -19.64
CA HIS A 164 -37.42 -18.73 -18.52
C HIS A 164 -36.61 -19.99 -18.22
N ALA A 165 -36.02 -20.09 -17.02
CA ALA A 165 -35.07 -21.14 -16.68
C ALA A 165 -35.65 -22.57 -16.76
N GLY A 166 -36.96 -22.72 -16.62
CA GLY A 166 -37.64 -24.03 -16.70
C GLY A 166 -38.09 -24.45 -18.11
N THR A 167 -38.22 -23.52 -19.06
CA THR A 167 -38.88 -23.82 -20.36
C THR A 167 -37.98 -23.56 -21.56
N THR A 168 -36.91 -22.78 -21.41
CA THR A 168 -35.89 -22.62 -22.46
C THR A 168 -34.95 -23.83 -22.46
N PRO A 169 -34.89 -24.62 -23.56
CA PRO A 169 -33.97 -25.76 -23.67
C PRO A 169 -32.51 -25.34 -23.52
N MET A 170 -31.66 -26.21 -22.98
CA MET A 170 -30.24 -25.88 -22.70
C MET A 170 -29.45 -25.50 -23.96
N ALA A 171 -29.72 -26.16 -25.09
CA ALA A 171 -29.03 -25.91 -26.35
C ALA A 171 -29.35 -24.54 -26.98
N ASP A 172 -30.43 -23.89 -26.54
CA ASP A 172 -30.92 -22.62 -27.09
C ASP A 172 -30.60 -21.40 -26.20
N ARG A 173 -29.88 -21.65 -25.10
CA ARG A 173 -29.54 -20.61 -24.13
C ARG A 173 -28.36 -19.78 -24.60
N ASP A 174 -28.49 -18.49 -24.36
CA ASP A 174 -27.40 -17.52 -24.41
C ASP A 174 -27.26 -16.97 -22.99
N ASP A 175 -26.63 -17.76 -22.12
CA ASP A 175 -26.61 -17.54 -20.66
C ASP A 175 -25.39 -16.71 -20.27
N ALA A 176 -25.62 -15.44 -19.92
CA ALA A 176 -24.55 -14.51 -19.61
C ALA A 176 -23.74 -14.92 -18.37
N LEU A 177 -24.36 -15.61 -17.40
CA LEU A 177 -23.67 -16.03 -16.18
C LEU A 177 -22.77 -17.24 -16.40
N CYS A 178 -23.19 -18.20 -17.23
CA CYS A 178 -22.30 -19.29 -17.64
C CYS A 178 -21.06 -18.75 -18.37
N ALA A 179 -21.26 -17.84 -19.34
CA ALA A 179 -20.16 -17.20 -20.06
C ALA A 179 -19.25 -16.37 -19.13
N ALA A 180 -19.82 -15.66 -18.15
CA ALA A 180 -19.04 -14.93 -17.14
C ALA A 180 -18.23 -15.88 -16.25
N ALA A 181 -18.79 -17.00 -15.82
CA ALA A 181 -18.09 -17.98 -15.00
C ALA A 181 -16.87 -18.58 -15.74
N GLU A 182 -17.02 -18.89 -17.03
CA GLU A 182 -15.89 -19.32 -17.88
C GLU A 182 -14.83 -18.22 -17.98
N ARG A 183 -15.25 -16.96 -18.15
CA ARG A 183 -14.33 -15.82 -18.24
C ARG A 183 -13.57 -15.57 -16.94
N VAL A 184 -14.23 -15.68 -15.78
CA VAL A 184 -13.60 -15.56 -14.45
C VAL A 184 -12.48 -16.58 -14.28
N LEU A 185 -12.73 -17.85 -14.65
CA LEU A 185 -11.71 -18.90 -14.57
C LEU A 185 -10.55 -18.65 -15.54
N ALA A 186 -10.84 -18.22 -16.77
CA ALA A 186 -9.82 -17.87 -17.75
C ALA A 186 -8.92 -16.71 -17.28
N ILE A 187 -9.48 -15.71 -16.58
CA ILE A 187 -8.71 -14.60 -16.00
C ILE A 187 -7.71 -15.10 -14.96
N ARG A 188 -8.15 -15.98 -14.03
CA ARG A 188 -7.27 -16.61 -13.05
C ARG A 188 -6.13 -17.38 -13.74
N ASP A 189 -6.47 -18.20 -14.73
CA ASP A 189 -5.50 -19.06 -15.41
C ASP A 189 -4.47 -18.24 -16.21
N ALA A 190 -4.89 -17.13 -16.82
CA ALA A 190 -3.99 -16.21 -17.49
C ALA A 190 -3.03 -15.52 -16.50
N ALA A 191 -3.50 -15.12 -15.31
CA ALA A 191 -2.63 -14.53 -14.30
C ALA A 191 -1.56 -15.50 -13.80
N LEU A 192 -1.91 -16.78 -13.59
CA LEU A 192 -0.95 -17.83 -13.22
C LEU A 192 0.18 -18.03 -14.25
N ALA A 193 -0.06 -17.67 -15.52
CA ALA A 193 0.92 -17.80 -16.58
C ALA A 193 1.90 -16.60 -16.66
N VAL A 194 1.64 -15.51 -15.93
CA VAL A 194 2.48 -14.30 -15.92
C VAL A 194 3.16 -14.17 -14.55
N PRO A 195 4.48 -14.40 -14.45
CA PRO A 195 5.19 -14.35 -13.17
C PRO A 195 5.00 -13.02 -12.45
N GLU A 196 4.68 -13.08 -11.16
CA GLU A 196 4.50 -11.94 -10.25
C GLU A 196 3.37 -10.97 -10.63
N ALA A 197 2.55 -11.31 -11.63
CA ALA A 197 1.31 -10.61 -11.90
C ALA A 197 0.14 -11.29 -11.18
N VAL A 198 -0.88 -10.51 -10.85
CA VAL A 198 -2.14 -10.99 -10.26
C VAL A 198 -3.31 -10.40 -11.01
N ALA A 199 -4.42 -11.14 -11.08
CA ALA A 199 -5.69 -10.63 -11.57
C ALA A 199 -6.83 -11.15 -10.70
N THR A 200 -7.75 -10.26 -10.34
CA THR A 200 -8.85 -10.54 -9.43
C THR A 200 -10.16 -10.04 -10.03
N VAL A 201 -11.16 -10.91 -10.10
CA VAL A 201 -12.56 -10.50 -10.32
C VAL A 201 -13.18 -10.22 -8.96
N GLY A 202 -13.31 -8.93 -8.63
CA GLY A 202 -13.70 -8.49 -7.28
C GLY A 202 -15.21 -8.35 -7.08
N THR A 203 -15.97 -8.07 -8.14
CA THR A 203 -17.42 -7.90 -8.09
C THR A 203 -18.08 -8.64 -9.24
N LEU A 204 -19.33 -9.09 -9.04
CA LEU A 204 -20.11 -9.74 -10.07
C LEU A 204 -21.60 -9.44 -9.86
N THR A 205 -22.20 -8.73 -10.81
CA THR A 205 -23.60 -8.32 -10.80
C THR A 205 -24.35 -9.03 -11.92
N VAL A 206 -25.39 -9.78 -11.56
CA VAL A 206 -26.20 -10.58 -12.49
C VAL A 206 -27.55 -9.91 -12.71
N ASP A 207 -27.92 -9.71 -13.97
CA ASP A 207 -29.21 -9.13 -14.37
C ASP A 207 -30.00 -10.10 -15.28
N PRO A 208 -31.31 -10.34 -15.04
CA PRO A 208 -32.15 -9.74 -13.98
C PRO A 208 -31.97 -10.29 -12.56
N GLY A 209 -31.13 -11.31 -12.35
CA GLY A 209 -30.84 -11.87 -11.02
C GLY A 209 -31.96 -12.73 -10.41
N GLY A 210 -32.99 -13.09 -11.18
CA GLY A 210 -34.05 -13.99 -10.73
C GLY A 210 -33.66 -15.46 -10.77
N VAL A 211 -33.94 -16.22 -9.70
CA VAL A 211 -33.61 -17.66 -9.60
C VAL A 211 -34.20 -18.53 -10.72
N ASN A 212 -35.31 -18.09 -11.31
CA ASN A 212 -36.01 -18.78 -12.41
C ASN A 212 -35.83 -18.09 -13.77
N VAL A 213 -34.84 -17.19 -13.90
CA VAL A 213 -34.56 -16.43 -15.12
C VAL A 213 -33.14 -16.73 -15.57
N ILE A 214 -32.98 -17.08 -16.85
CA ILE A 214 -31.66 -17.17 -17.48
C ILE A 214 -31.07 -15.76 -17.49
N PRO A 215 -29.85 -15.54 -16.95
CA PRO A 215 -29.22 -14.22 -16.95
C PRO A 215 -29.03 -13.66 -18.35
N GLY A 216 -29.54 -12.43 -18.56
CA GLY A 216 -29.42 -11.72 -19.83
C GLY A 216 -28.20 -10.80 -19.89
N SER A 217 -27.62 -10.45 -18.73
CA SER A 217 -26.38 -9.69 -18.66
C SER A 217 -25.65 -9.99 -17.35
N VAL A 218 -24.32 -9.98 -17.39
CA VAL A 218 -23.46 -9.98 -16.20
C VAL A 218 -22.40 -8.92 -16.35
N THR A 219 -22.25 -8.07 -15.33
CA THR A 219 -21.19 -7.07 -15.23
C THR A 219 -20.27 -7.43 -14.08
N PHE A 220 -18.95 -7.42 -14.31
CA PHE A 220 -17.95 -7.68 -13.28
C PHE A 220 -16.73 -6.76 -13.43
N THR A 221 -16.00 -6.53 -12.35
CA THR A 221 -14.73 -5.79 -12.38
C THR A 221 -13.53 -6.73 -12.48
N VAL A 222 -12.44 -6.27 -13.09
CA VAL A 222 -11.15 -6.95 -13.11
C VAL A 222 -10.08 -5.98 -12.62
N ASP A 223 -9.40 -6.32 -11.52
CA ASP A 223 -8.19 -5.64 -11.01
C ASP A 223 -6.98 -6.49 -11.42
N VAL A 224 -6.10 -5.92 -12.25
CA VAL A 224 -4.87 -6.56 -12.72
C VAL A 224 -3.68 -5.77 -12.20
N ARG A 225 -2.70 -6.43 -11.59
CA ARG A 225 -1.47 -5.80 -11.10
C ARG A 225 -0.22 -6.53 -11.58
N ALA A 226 0.84 -5.79 -11.84
CA ALA A 226 2.13 -6.36 -12.23
C ALA A 226 3.31 -5.42 -11.86
N PRO A 227 4.52 -5.97 -11.62
CA PRO A 227 5.69 -5.18 -11.21
C PRO A 227 6.24 -4.27 -12.31
N ASP A 228 5.92 -4.54 -13.57
CA ASP A 228 6.31 -3.71 -14.69
C ASP A 228 5.22 -3.64 -15.76
N ARG A 229 5.35 -2.64 -16.64
CA ARG A 229 4.38 -2.38 -17.70
C ARG A 229 4.29 -3.50 -18.73
N ALA A 230 5.41 -4.15 -19.06
CA ALA A 230 5.41 -5.20 -20.07
C ALA A 230 4.58 -6.41 -19.61
N ARG A 231 4.71 -6.80 -18.34
CA ARG A 231 3.91 -7.87 -17.72
C ARG A 231 2.44 -7.45 -17.56
N LEU A 232 2.17 -6.20 -17.19
CA LEU A 232 0.79 -5.69 -17.10
C LEU A 232 0.08 -5.78 -18.46
N ASP A 233 0.68 -5.23 -19.51
CA ASP A 233 0.10 -5.26 -20.86
C ASP A 233 0.01 -6.69 -21.42
N GLN A 234 0.98 -7.57 -21.11
CA GLN A 234 0.92 -8.98 -21.47
C GLN A 234 -0.32 -9.65 -20.88
N LEU A 235 -0.57 -9.45 -19.58
CA LEU A 235 -1.72 -10.06 -18.90
C LEU A 235 -3.03 -9.47 -19.43
N LEU A 236 -3.14 -8.14 -19.53
CA LEU A 236 -4.32 -7.46 -20.09
C LEU A 236 -4.67 -7.97 -21.49
N ALA A 237 -3.67 -8.10 -22.37
CA ALA A 237 -3.86 -8.65 -23.71
C ALA A 237 -4.35 -10.11 -23.67
N ALA A 238 -3.78 -10.94 -22.80
CA ALA A 238 -4.18 -12.35 -22.65
C ALA A 238 -5.64 -12.51 -22.18
N ILE A 239 -6.13 -11.58 -21.36
CA ILE A 239 -7.51 -11.56 -20.87
C ILE A 239 -8.40 -10.58 -21.65
N GLY A 240 -7.99 -10.15 -22.85
CA GLY A 240 -8.79 -9.33 -23.76
C GLY A 240 -9.29 -8.01 -23.17
N LEU A 241 -8.51 -7.39 -22.28
CA LEU A 241 -8.75 -6.06 -21.73
C LEU A 241 -7.90 -5.01 -22.45
N GLU A 242 -8.25 -3.74 -22.28
CA GLU A 242 -7.54 -2.63 -22.91
C GLU A 242 -6.14 -2.48 -22.29
N THR A 243 -5.10 -2.70 -23.11
CA THR A 243 -3.71 -2.34 -22.79
C THR A 243 -3.53 -0.84 -22.93
N GLY A 244 -2.58 -0.22 -22.24
CA GLY A 244 -2.46 1.25 -22.31
C GLY A 244 -3.04 1.96 -21.09
N VAL A 245 -4.03 1.35 -20.44
CA VAL A 245 -4.88 1.96 -19.41
C VAL A 245 -4.50 1.42 -18.05
N GLY A 246 -4.13 2.32 -17.13
CA GLY A 246 -3.78 1.95 -15.77
C GLY A 246 -2.85 2.97 -15.11
N VAL A 247 -2.41 2.64 -13.90
CA VAL A 247 -1.35 3.33 -13.18
C VAL A 247 -0.04 2.64 -13.49
N GLU A 248 0.99 3.42 -13.84
CA GLU A 248 2.33 2.91 -14.08
C GLU A 248 2.97 2.43 -12.76
N PRO A 249 3.79 1.37 -12.79
CA PRO A 249 4.61 0.98 -11.65
C PRO A 249 5.55 2.12 -11.23
N SER A 250 5.63 2.36 -9.93
CA SER A 250 6.57 3.33 -9.36
C SER A 250 7.83 2.62 -8.92
N LEU A 251 8.94 2.86 -9.63
CA LEU A 251 10.25 2.35 -9.23
C LEU A 251 10.78 3.13 -8.02
N MET A 252 11.35 2.41 -7.06
CA MET A 252 12.00 3.03 -5.92
C MET A 252 13.43 3.44 -6.28
N ASP A 253 13.91 4.52 -5.68
CA ASP A 253 15.19 5.13 -6.03
C ASP A 253 16.39 4.29 -5.58
N ALA A 254 17.39 4.16 -6.46
CA ALA A 254 18.55 3.31 -6.24
C ALA A 254 19.37 3.71 -4.99
N SER A 255 19.42 5.00 -4.64
CA SER A 255 20.14 5.48 -3.46
C SER A 255 19.42 5.10 -2.16
N VAL A 256 18.08 5.17 -2.14
CA VAL A 256 17.26 4.76 -0.99
C VAL A 256 17.28 3.24 -0.82
N LEU A 257 17.23 2.49 -1.93
CA LEU A 257 17.40 1.03 -1.93
C LEU A 257 18.75 0.62 -1.36
N ALA A 258 19.83 1.30 -1.78
CA ALA A 258 21.17 1.00 -1.30
C ALA A 258 21.31 1.28 0.21
N ALA A 259 20.79 2.41 0.70
CA ALA A 259 20.80 2.75 2.13
C ALA A 259 20.02 1.71 2.96
N THR A 260 18.82 1.34 2.49
CA THR A 260 17.96 0.36 3.18
C THR A 260 18.57 -1.04 3.18
N ARG A 261 19.16 -1.46 2.04
CA ARG A 261 19.90 -2.73 1.94
C ARG A 261 21.07 -2.76 2.92
N SER A 262 21.90 -1.72 2.92
CA SER A 262 23.06 -1.59 3.80
C SER A 262 22.64 -1.69 5.28
N ALA A 263 21.59 -0.97 5.67
CA ALA A 263 21.05 -1.01 7.03
C ALA A 263 20.63 -2.42 7.49
N ILE A 264 19.94 -3.18 6.62
CA ILE A 264 19.55 -4.57 6.91
C ILE A 264 20.78 -5.47 7.03
N GLU A 265 21.78 -5.31 6.15
CA GLU A 265 23.03 -6.09 6.18
C GLU A 265 23.83 -5.82 7.46
N GLU A 266 23.91 -4.57 7.91
CA GLU A 266 24.59 -4.19 9.15
C GLU A 266 23.90 -4.74 10.41
N LEU A 267 22.61 -5.10 10.34
CA LEU A 267 21.90 -5.81 11.40
C LEU A 267 22.18 -7.32 11.38
N GLY A 268 22.95 -7.81 10.40
CA GLY A 268 23.24 -9.23 10.22
C GLY A 268 22.05 -10.03 9.68
N LEU A 269 21.10 -9.35 9.05
CA LEU A 269 19.88 -9.95 8.51
C LEU A 269 20.02 -10.27 7.01
N PRO A 270 19.33 -11.30 6.50
CA PRO A 270 19.27 -11.56 5.07
C PRO A 270 18.48 -10.44 4.36
N VAL A 271 19.00 -10.00 3.21
CA VAL A 271 18.28 -9.02 2.37
C VAL A 271 17.40 -9.75 1.36
N LEU A 272 16.09 -9.56 1.49
CA LEU A 272 15.13 -9.87 0.44
C LEU A 272 14.71 -8.57 -0.26
N GLU A 273 14.58 -8.62 -1.58
CA GLU A 273 14.03 -7.53 -2.39
C GLU A 273 12.72 -8.00 -3.04
N LEU A 274 11.68 -7.18 -2.96
CA LEU A 274 10.37 -7.50 -3.54
C LEU A 274 9.60 -6.23 -3.95
N ALA A 275 8.59 -6.37 -4.81
CA ALA A 275 7.69 -5.27 -5.13
C ALA A 275 6.47 -5.26 -4.18
N SER A 276 6.01 -4.08 -3.78
CA SER A 276 4.74 -3.93 -3.07
C SER A 276 3.57 -4.16 -4.02
N GLY A 277 2.64 -5.03 -3.60
CA GLY A 277 1.37 -5.25 -4.30
C GLY A 277 0.30 -4.19 -4.02
N ALA A 278 0.49 -3.40 -2.96
CA ALA A 278 -0.40 -2.33 -2.52
C ALA A 278 0.07 -0.96 -3.02
N GLY A 279 -0.85 0.01 -3.07
CA GLY A 279 -0.48 1.40 -3.25
C GLY A 279 0.07 1.96 -1.94
N HIS A 280 0.95 2.96 -2.02
CA HIS A 280 1.47 3.69 -0.87
C HIS A 280 1.83 5.12 -1.27
N ASP A 281 1.95 6.01 -0.30
CA ASP A 281 2.39 7.39 -0.50
C ASP A 281 3.79 7.46 -1.14
N ALA A 282 4.70 6.54 -0.84
CA ALA A 282 6.00 6.44 -1.50
C ALA A 282 5.90 6.35 -3.02
N GLY A 283 4.85 5.70 -3.55
CA GLY A 283 4.62 5.60 -4.99
C GLY A 283 4.22 6.92 -5.63
N ILE A 284 3.49 7.76 -4.89
CA ILE A 284 3.09 9.11 -5.30
C ILE A 284 4.31 10.03 -5.34
N LEU A 285 5.12 10.02 -4.27
CA LEU A 285 6.33 10.83 -4.17
C LEU A 285 7.37 10.42 -5.24
N ALA A 286 7.57 9.11 -5.45
CA ALA A 286 8.44 8.59 -6.51
C ALA A 286 8.03 9.12 -7.90
N THR A 287 6.72 9.08 -8.19
CA THR A 287 6.18 9.58 -9.47
C THR A 287 6.37 11.09 -9.63
N ALA A 288 6.34 11.84 -8.53
CA ALA A 288 6.62 13.28 -8.51
C ALA A 288 8.12 13.62 -8.62
N GLY A 289 9.00 12.63 -8.68
CA GLY A 289 10.45 12.80 -8.84
C GLY A 289 11.23 12.91 -7.53
N VAL A 290 10.61 12.59 -6.38
CA VAL A 290 11.32 12.46 -5.11
C VAL A 290 12.05 11.12 -5.10
N PRO A 291 13.34 11.07 -4.71
CA PRO A 291 14.02 9.82 -4.40
C PRO A 291 13.32 9.08 -3.25
N SER A 292 12.48 8.09 -3.59
CA SER A 292 11.64 7.39 -2.61
C SER A 292 11.96 5.91 -2.54
N GLY A 293 11.78 5.31 -1.36
CA GLY A 293 11.90 3.87 -1.13
C GLY A 293 11.00 3.41 0.00
N MET A 294 10.86 2.09 0.15
CA MET A 294 10.17 1.51 1.29
C MET A 294 10.95 0.37 1.94
N LEU A 295 10.74 0.23 3.24
CA LEU A 295 11.20 -0.88 4.07
C LEU A 295 9.98 -1.67 4.53
N PHE A 296 9.92 -2.95 4.20
CA PHE A 296 8.87 -3.83 4.67
C PHE A 296 9.28 -4.60 5.92
N VAL A 297 8.33 -4.72 6.85
CA VAL A 297 8.36 -5.67 7.96
C VAL A 297 7.43 -6.85 7.70
N ARG A 298 7.83 -8.03 8.17
CA ARG A 298 7.08 -9.27 8.00
C ARG A 298 5.67 -9.21 8.61
N SER A 299 4.67 -9.40 7.76
CA SER A 299 3.29 -9.70 8.18
C SER A 299 3.14 -11.19 8.50
N LEU A 300 2.74 -11.50 9.72
CA LEU A 300 2.39 -12.84 10.20
C LEU A 300 0.96 -13.22 9.81
N ASN A 301 0.43 -14.30 10.38
CA ASN A 301 -0.93 -14.80 10.12
C ASN A 301 -1.24 -15.03 8.63
N GLY A 302 -0.22 -15.42 7.84
CA GLY A 302 -0.36 -15.63 6.40
C GLY A 302 -0.37 -14.34 5.59
N GLY A 303 0.17 -13.25 6.13
CA GLY A 303 0.24 -11.96 5.43
C GLY A 303 -1.06 -11.18 5.47
N VAL A 304 -1.93 -11.46 6.44
CA VAL A 304 -3.22 -10.78 6.58
C VAL A 304 -3.01 -9.30 6.88
N SER A 305 -3.75 -8.45 6.17
CA SER A 305 -3.89 -7.01 6.39
C SER A 305 -5.33 -6.60 6.02
N HIS A 306 -5.70 -5.33 6.23
CA HIS A 306 -7.08 -4.84 6.11
C HIS A 306 -8.08 -5.64 6.96
N SER A 307 -7.61 -6.10 8.13
CA SER A 307 -8.33 -7.00 9.02
C SER A 307 -7.82 -6.85 10.45
N PRO A 308 -8.65 -7.07 11.49
CA PRO A 308 -8.19 -7.06 12.88
C PRO A 308 -7.16 -8.17 13.18
N ASP A 309 -7.07 -9.19 12.32
CA ASP A 309 -6.11 -10.30 12.44
C ASP A 309 -4.70 -9.93 11.95
N GLU A 310 -4.49 -8.69 11.48
CA GLU A 310 -3.18 -8.18 11.09
C GLU A 310 -2.18 -8.24 12.24
N HIS A 311 -1.01 -8.79 11.96
CA HIS A 311 0.01 -8.95 13.00
C HIS A 311 1.43 -8.91 12.42
N SER A 312 2.28 -8.07 13.01
CA SER A 312 3.74 -8.19 12.95
C SER A 312 4.26 -8.43 14.36
N SER A 313 5.30 -9.26 14.50
CA SER A 313 5.85 -9.53 15.83
C SER A 313 6.57 -8.31 16.39
N ASP A 314 6.59 -8.18 17.72
CA ASP A 314 7.32 -7.10 18.37
C ASP A 314 8.81 -7.10 17.97
N GLU A 315 9.43 -8.29 17.86
CA GLU A 315 10.82 -8.44 17.41
C GLU A 315 11.04 -7.90 15.99
N ASP A 316 10.17 -8.26 15.03
CA ASP A 316 10.29 -7.78 13.65
C ASP A 316 10.08 -6.26 13.57
N VAL A 317 9.15 -5.71 14.34
CA VAL A 317 8.89 -4.26 14.44
C VAL A 317 10.11 -3.52 14.98
N LEU A 318 10.76 -4.04 16.02
CA LEU A 318 11.99 -3.46 16.58
C LEU A 318 13.13 -3.47 15.56
N LEU A 319 13.34 -4.61 14.87
CA LEU A 319 14.34 -4.71 13.79
C LEU A 319 14.06 -3.74 12.65
N ALA A 320 12.79 -3.53 12.30
CA ALA A 320 12.39 -2.61 11.24
C ALA A 320 12.70 -1.15 11.61
N VAL A 321 12.46 -0.74 12.86
CA VAL A 321 12.83 0.60 13.32
C VAL A 321 14.34 0.78 13.39
N ASP A 322 15.10 -0.22 13.84
CA ASP A 322 16.57 -0.16 13.83
C ASP A 322 17.13 -0.06 12.40
N ALA A 323 16.53 -0.74 11.43
CA ALA A 323 16.90 -0.64 10.02
C ALA A 323 16.51 0.72 9.42
N LEU A 324 15.32 1.25 9.76
CA LEU A 324 14.87 2.57 9.35
C LEU A 324 15.83 3.66 9.88
N GLU A 325 16.19 3.60 11.16
CA GLU A 325 17.14 4.50 11.81
C GLU A 325 18.47 4.57 11.05
N ARG A 326 19.08 3.42 10.76
CA ARG A 326 20.35 3.35 10.01
C ARG A 326 20.21 3.86 8.58
N SER A 327 19.10 3.56 7.93
CA SER A 327 18.82 4.00 6.55
C SER A 327 18.72 5.53 6.49
N LEU A 328 18.00 6.13 7.44
CA LEU A 328 17.84 7.59 7.54
C LEU A 328 19.17 8.29 7.86
N ALA A 329 20.02 7.72 8.71
CA ALA A 329 21.37 8.24 8.96
C ALA A 329 22.20 8.30 7.67
N GLN A 330 22.23 7.20 6.90
CA GLN A 330 22.95 7.14 5.63
C GLN A 330 22.41 8.14 4.61
N LEU A 331 21.08 8.30 4.50
CA LEU A 331 20.44 9.25 3.59
C LEU A 331 20.71 10.71 3.98
N ALA A 332 20.77 11.01 5.27
CA ALA A 332 21.15 12.30 5.82
C ALA A 332 22.66 12.59 5.66
N GLY A 333 23.47 11.58 5.33
CA GLY A 333 24.92 11.70 5.16
C GLY A 333 25.70 11.69 6.47
N ALA A 334 25.16 11.03 7.50
CA ALA A 334 25.77 10.86 8.82
C ALA A 334 26.46 9.48 8.97
#